data_AF-A0A7K2BU02-F1
#
_entry.id   AF-A0A7K2BU02-F1
#
_cell.length_a   1.000
_cell.length_b   1.000
_cell.length_c   1.000
_cell.angle_alpha   90.00
_cell.angle_beta   90.00
_cell.angle_gamma   90.00
#
_symmetry.space_group_name_H-M   'P 1'
#
loop_
_entity.id
_entity.type
_entity.pdbx_description
1 polymer ?
#
loop_
_entity_poly.entity_id
_entity_poly.type
_entity_poly.pdbx_seq_one_letter_code
_entity_poly.pdbx_strand_id
1 'polypeptide(L)' 'MILDWVRARGRVSATEAADLAGVSVGYAGTLLKALAAAGSVAPGRPNTAGRGFFYIPSD' A
#
# COMPACT_ATOMS: atom_id res chain seq x y z
N MET A 1 -4.74 10.59 -2.95
CA MET A 1 -3.28 10.66 -2.84
C MET A 1 -2.58 9.30 -2.87
N ILE A 2 -2.80 8.38 -1.93
CA ILE A 2 -2.19 7.03 -1.97
C ILE A 2 -2.63 6.23 -3.21
N LEU A 3 -3.93 6.26 -3.54
CA LEU A 3 -4.45 5.55 -4.71
C LEU A 3 -3.95 6.16 -6.03
N ASP A 4 -3.88 7.50 -6.11
CA ASP A 4 -3.31 8.19 -7.28
C ASP A 4 -1.84 7.84 -7.46
N TRP A 5 -1.08 7.79 -6.36
CA TRP A 5 0.32 7.36 -6.36
C TRP A 5 0.48 5.92 -6.84
N VAL A 6 -0.34 5.00 -6.30
CA VAL A 6 -0.36 3.59 -6.72
C VAL A 6 -0.65 3.48 -8.21
N ARG A 7 -1.65 4.20 -8.72
CA ARG A 7 -2.01 4.20 -10.15
C ARG A 7 -0.90 4.76 -11.03
N ALA A 8 -0.24 5.84 -10.60
CA ALA A 8 0.83 6.48 -11.37
C ALA A 8 2.12 5.65 -11.39
N ARG A 9 2.46 4.98 -10.27
CA ARG A 9 3.75 4.28 -10.11
C ARG A 9 3.65 2.76 -10.22
N GLY A 10 2.44 2.21 -10.26
CA GLY A 10 2.16 0.78 -10.26
C GLY A 10 2.43 0.06 -8.92
N ARG A 11 2.87 0.78 -7.87
CA ARG A 11 3.09 0.19 -6.53
C ARG A 11 3.13 1.22 -5.40
N VAL A 12 2.88 0.75 -4.18
CA VAL A 12 3.13 1.49 -2.93
C VAL A 12 3.59 0.56 -1.80
N SER A 13 4.64 0.95 -1.09
CA SER A 13 5.10 0.32 0.14
C SER A 13 4.50 1.00 1.38
N ALA A 14 4.59 0.36 2.54
CA ALA A 14 4.10 0.96 3.80
C ALA A 14 4.84 2.26 4.17
N THR A 15 6.13 2.37 3.84
CA THR A 15 6.91 3.61 4.04
C THR A 15 6.41 4.73 3.14
N GLU A 16 6.24 4.45 1.84
CA GLU A 16 5.72 5.46 0.91
C GLU A 16 4.30 5.89 1.28
N ALA A 17 3.44 4.97 1.71
CA ALA A 17 2.11 5.29 2.19
C ALA A 17 2.13 6.14 3.47
N ALA A 18 3.11 5.92 4.37
CA ALA A 18 3.29 6.70 5.58
C ALA A 18 3.70 8.13 5.27
N ASP A 19 4.68 8.31 4.38
CA ASP A 19 5.13 9.63 3.93
C ASP A 19 4.01 10.41 3.24
N LEU A 20 3.22 9.73 2.41
CA LEU A 20 2.05 10.34 1.77
C LEU A 20 1.00 10.72 2.82
N ALA A 21 0.56 9.80 3.67
CA ALA A 21 -0.51 10.11 4.62
C ALA A 21 -0.09 10.96 5.83
N GLY A 22 1.21 11.22 6.02
CA GLY A 22 1.73 11.93 7.19
C GLY A 22 1.55 11.16 8.50
N VAL A 23 1.71 9.83 8.45
CA VAL A 23 1.45 8.92 9.58
C VAL A 23 2.62 7.99 9.85
N SER A 24 2.56 7.20 10.91
CA SER A 24 3.58 6.17 11.17
C SER A 24 3.49 5.01 10.17
N VAL A 25 4.62 4.34 9.89
CA VAL A 25 4.69 3.18 8.99
C VAL A 25 3.80 2.03 9.45
N GLY A 26 3.68 1.81 10.77
CA GLY A 26 2.79 0.79 11.33
C GLY A 26 1.32 1.08 11.01
N TYR A 27 0.90 2.34 11.19
CA TYR A 27 -0.47 2.75 10.86
C TYR A 27 -0.73 2.73 9.34
N ALA A 28 0.25 3.14 8.53
CA ALA A 28 0.18 3.04 7.08
C ALA A 28 0.02 1.57 6.62
N GLY A 29 0.68 0.62 7.28
CA GLY A 29 0.47 -0.81 7.05
C GLY A 29 -0.97 -1.25 7.31
N THR A 30 -1.59 -0.79 8.40
CA THR A 30 -3.01 -1.04 8.69
C THR A 30 -3.92 -0.42 7.63
N LEU A 31 -3.63 0.81 7.20
CA LEU A 31 -4.38 1.51 6.16
C LEU A 31 -4.30 0.79 4.82
N LEU A 32 -3.12 0.31 4.41
CA LEU A 32 -2.96 -0.45 3.17
C LEU A 32 -3.68 -1.80 3.21
N LYS A 33 -3.72 -2.48 4.36
CA LYS A 33 -4.54 -3.69 4.55
C LYS A 33 -6.03 -3.39 4.39
N ALA A 34 -6.52 -2.28 4.95
CA ALA A 34 -7.91 -1.86 4.80
C ALA A 34 -8.25 -1.52 3.33
N LEU A 35 -7.37 -0.80 2.63
CA LEU A 35 -7.53 -0.53 1.20
C LEU A 35 -7.52 -1.82 0.37
N ALA A 36 -6.73 -2.81 0.75
CA ALA A 36 -6.71 -4.10 0.08
C ALA A 36 -7.98 -4.91 0.31
N ALA A 37 -8.49 -4.91 1.54
CA ALA A 37 -9.78 -5.52 1.86
C ALA A 37 -10.95 -4.85 1.12
N ALA A 38 -10.85 -3.54 0.87
CA ALA A 38 -11.80 -2.78 0.06
C ALA A 38 -11.62 -2.95 -1.46
N GLY A 39 -10.67 -3.78 -1.90
CA GLY A 39 -10.39 -4.02 -3.31
C GLY A 39 -9.77 -2.83 -4.06
N SER A 40 -9.27 -1.80 -3.36
CA SER A 40 -8.65 -0.63 -4.00
C SER A 40 -7.18 -0.85 -4.38
N VAL A 41 -6.51 -1.78 -3.69
CA VAL A 41 -5.13 -2.21 -3.97
C VAL A 41 -5.01 -3.72 -3.73
N ALA A 42 -4.01 -4.36 -4.33
CA ALA A 42 -3.75 -5.79 -4.12
C ALA A 42 -2.35 -5.99 -3.54
N PRO A 43 -2.11 -7.03 -2.71
CA PRO A 43 -0.76 -7.34 -2.26
C PRO A 43 0.09 -7.77 -3.46
N GLY A 44 1.30 -7.23 -3.61
CA GLY A 44 2.20 -7.55 -4.73
C GLY A 44 2.75 -8.97 -4.72
N ARG A 45 2.53 -9.73 -3.64
CA ARG A 45 2.79 -11.17 -3.52
C ARG A 45 1.89 -11.81 -2.45
N PRO A 46 1.65 -13.13 -2.50
CA PRO A 46 0.77 -13.83 -1.55
C PRO A 46 1.21 -13.67 -0.09
N ASN A 47 2.52 -13.67 0.16
CA ASN A 47 3.07 -13.42 1.49
C ASN A 47 3.16 -11.92 1.75
N THR A 48 2.22 -11.39 2.53
CA THR A 48 2.08 -9.96 2.86
C THR A 48 3.13 -9.44 3.85
N ALA A 49 4.31 -10.05 3.89
CA ALA A 49 5.35 -9.78 4.88
C ALA A 49 6.74 -9.86 4.24
N GLY A 50 7.72 -9.24 4.88
CA GLY A 50 9.13 -9.29 4.51
C GLY A 50 9.63 -8.06 3.74
N ARG A 51 10.95 -7.97 3.61
CA ARG A 51 11.64 -6.86 2.93
C ARG A 51 11.13 -6.70 1.50
N GLY A 52 10.95 -5.45 1.08
CA GLY A 52 10.52 -5.10 -0.28
C GLY A 52 9.04 -5.42 -0.58
N PHE A 53 8.21 -5.65 0.44
CA PHE A 53 6.78 -5.82 0.23
C PHE A 53 6.11 -4.50 -0.19
N PHE A 54 5.23 -4.58 -1.19
CA PHE A 54 4.43 -3.47 -1.69
C PHE A 54 3.05 -3.97 -2.11
N TYR A 55 2.11 -3.04 -2.20
CA TYR A 55 0.81 -3.20 -2.82
C TYR A 55 0.83 -2.63 -4.25
N ILE A 56 -0.02 -3.17 -5.11
CA ILE A 56 -0.19 -2.76 -6.52
C ILE A 56 -1.63 -2.25 -6.72
N PRO A 57 -1.93 -1.52 -7.82
CA PRO A 57 -3.31 -1.19 -8.15
C PRO A 57 -4.16 -2.47 -8.26
N SER A 58 -5.36 -2.43 -7.69
CA SER A 58 -6.43 -3.33 -8.11
C SER A 58 -7.16 -2.67 -9.27
N ASP A 59 -7.45 -3.44 -10.32
CA ASP A 59 -8.31 -3.01 -11.43
C ASP A 59 -9.77 -2.95 -10.95
#